data_AF-A0A1B7MSR9-F1
#
_entry.id   AF-A0A1B7MSR9-F1
#
_cell.length_a   1.000
_cell.length_b   1.000
_cell.length_c   1.000
_cell.angle_alpha   90.00
_cell.angle_beta   90.00
_cell.angle_gamma   90.00
#
_symmetry.space_group_name_H-M   'P 1'
#
loop_
_entity.id
_entity.type
_entity.pdbx_description
1 polymer ?
#
loop_
_entity_poly.entity_id
_entity_poly.type
_entity_poly.pdbx_seq_one_letter_code
_entity_poly.pdbx_strand_id
1 'polypeptide(L)'
;MMDTFTIADLRKEDVAKQFSAISTLYTPPRDEPHNRAEYSVKGTGPKLNIVAACGPHECGVIVQIDTHVAQEGHKKFHTSSTMKKFMTDLALKPKFLEEYELDPVAVVESAKGLSDLEKFGLKFARGGPTDALMEATESNIASGRQLAKDEITKGRGPLGLQIADIIIMLLINMHIIPGAALYILLGFSYCNINSIHDGQQLRDKGKGLQMWQFCPAGVL
;
A
#
# COMPACT_ATOMS: atom_id res chain seq x y z
N MET A 1 -29.97 -5.91 10.11
CA MET A 1 -30.74 -4.66 9.98
C MET A 1 -30.21 -3.72 11.06
N MET A 2 -29.94 -2.45 10.74
CA MET A 2 -29.40 -1.50 11.72
C MET A 2 -30.57 -0.71 12.31
N ASP A 3 -30.73 -0.74 13.62
CA ASP A 3 -31.79 0.03 14.27
C ASP A 3 -31.46 1.52 14.20
N THR A 4 -32.45 2.32 13.79
CA THR A 4 -32.31 3.78 13.68
C THR A 4 -33.18 4.41 14.74
N PHE A 5 -32.54 5.12 15.67
CA PHE A 5 -33.23 5.85 16.74
C PHE A 5 -33.03 7.34 16.53
N THR A 6 -34.08 8.12 16.79
CA THR A 6 -33.92 9.56 16.93
C THR A 6 -33.31 9.89 18.30
N ILE A 7 -32.73 11.08 18.46
CA ILE A 7 -32.25 11.55 19.78
C ILE A 7 -33.38 11.54 20.82
N ALA A 8 -34.64 11.73 20.40
CA ALA A 8 -35.80 11.66 21.29
C ALA A 8 -36.11 10.22 21.74
N ASP A 9 -35.93 9.22 20.87
CA ASP A 9 -36.16 7.82 21.22
C ASP A 9 -35.19 7.33 22.29
N LEU A 10 -33.94 7.79 22.25
CA LEU A 10 -32.92 7.44 23.25
C LEU A 10 -33.28 7.91 24.68
N ARG A 11 -34.27 8.80 24.84
CA ARG A 11 -34.77 9.24 26.16
C ARG A 11 -35.86 8.34 26.72
N LYS A 12 -36.39 7.40 25.92
CA LYS A 12 -37.42 6.46 26.36
C LYS A 12 -36.75 5.28 27.08
N GLU A 13 -37.31 4.88 28.22
CA GLU A 13 -36.69 3.89 29.11
C GLU A 13 -36.56 2.51 28.47
N ASP A 14 -37.56 2.10 27.67
CA ASP A 14 -37.58 0.84 26.93
C ASP A 14 -36.51 0.77 25.84
N VAL A 15 -36.23 1.90 25.18
CA VAL A 15 -35.15 2.02 24.19
C VAL A 15 -33.78 2.06 24.88
N ALA A 16 -33.63 2.85 25.95
CA ALA A 16 -32.38 2.95 26.70
C ALA A 16 -31.91 1.59 27.27
N LYS A 17 -32.85 0.74 27.72
CA LYS A 17 -32.58 -0.61 28.21
C LYS A 17 -32.02 -1.58 27.15
N GLN A 18 -32.18 -1.27 25.87
CA GLN A 18 -31.62 -2.09 24.78
C GLN A 18 -30.11 -1.87 24.61
N PHE A 19 -29.58 -0.75 25.09
CA PHE A 19 -28.15 -0.45 25.02
C PHE A 19 -27.41 -1.08 26.19
N SER A 20 -26.36 -1.83 25.86
CA SER A 20 -25.45 -2.46 26.81
C SER A 20 -24.09 -1.76 26.79
N ALA A 21 -23.18 -2.15 27.69
CA ALA A 21 -21.81 -1.63 27.71
C ALA A 21 -20.99 -1.91 26.43
N ILE A 22 -21.43 -2.86 25.60
CA ILE A 22 -20.79 -3.21 24.32
C ILE A 22 -21.51 -2.61 23.10
N SER A 23 -22.58 -1.83 23.32
CA SER A 23 -23.35 -1.22 22.24
C SER A 23 -22.62 0.02 21.71
N THR A 24 -22.49 0.12 20.39
CA THR A 24 -21.85 1.26 19.71
C THR A 24 -22.90 2.08 18.97
N LEU A 25 -22.90 3.40 19.19
CA LEU A 25 -23.77 4.33 18.49
C LEU A 25 -23.01 5.03 17.35
N TYR A 26 -23.59 5.04 16.16
CA TYR A 26 -23.13 5.86 15.04
C TYR A 26 -24.10 7.04 14.86
N THR A 27 -23.57 8.26 14.81
CA THR A 27 -24.33 9.46 14.46
C THR A 27 -23.91 9.91 13.07
N PRO A 28 -24.77 9.79 12.03
CA PRO A 28 -24.41 10.22 10.69
C PRO A 28 -24.21 11.73 10.62
N PRO A 29 -23.41 12.23 9.66
CA PRO A 29 -23.28 13.67 9.41
C PRO A 29 -24.64 14.35 9.25
N ARG A 30 -24.80 15.55 9.84
CA ARG A 30 -26.07 16.30 9.81
C ARG A 30 -26.27 17.04 8.49
N ASP A 31 -25.20 17.62 7.96
CA ASP A 31 -25.19 18.45 6.76
C ASP A 31 -24.15 17.90 5.78
N GLU A 32 -24.41 18.03 4.48
CA GLU A 32 -23.39 17.72 3.46
C GLU A 32 -22.29 18.78 3.52
N PRO A 33 -21.01 18.40 3.72
CA PRO A 33 -19.92 19.36 3.68
C PRO A 33 -19.88 20.00 2.29
N HIS A 34 -19.99 21.33 2.23
CA HIS A 34 -20.18 22.13 1.00
C HIS A 34 -19.07 22.01 -0.07
N ASN A 35 -18.08 21.14 0.09
CA ASN A 35 -16.83 21.19 -0.66
C ASN A 35 -15.98 19.91 -0.59
N ARG A 36 -16.53 18.75 -0.19
CA ARG A 36 -15.77 17.49 -0.20
C ARG A 36 -16.40 16.46 -1.12
N ALA A 37 -15.63 16.06 -2.14
CA ALA A 37 -16.01 15.11 -3.18
C ALA A 37 -16.72 13.87 -2.61
N GLU A 38 -17.78 13.50 -3.32
CA GLU A 38 -18.88 12.61 -2.96
C GLU A 38 -18.44 11.19 -2.58
N TYR A 39 -18.74 10.80 -1.34
CA TYR A 39 -19.00 9.42 -0.97
C TYR A 39 -20.17 9.40 0.02
N SER A 40 -21.38 9.28 -0.52
CA SER A 40 -22.62 9.19 0.27
C SER A 40 -22.75 7.78 0.87
N VAL A 41 -22.46 7.66 2.16
CA VAL A 41 -22.73 6.43 2.92
C VAL A 41 -24.24 6.35 3.20
N LYS A 42 -24.88 5.26 2.76
CA LYS A 42 -26.30 4.96 3.02
C LYS A 42 -26.56 4.71 4.52
N GLY A 43 -26.59 5.76 5.33
CA GLY A 43 -27.29 5.77 6.61
C GLY A 43 -28.76 6.14 6.39
N THR A 44 -29.65 5.73 7.30
CA THR A 44 -31.08 6.11 7.33
C THR A 44 -31.25 7.57 7.79
N GLY A 45 -30.49 8.48 7.18
CA GLY A 45 -30.55 9.92 7.40
C GLY A 45 -31.70 10.59 6.63
N PRO A 46 -31.93 11.89 6.88
CA PRO A 46 -33.03 12.64 6.25
C PRO A 46 -32.96 12.53 4.73
N LYS A 47 -34.10 12.18 4.12
CA LYS A 47 -34.40 12.07 2.69
C LYS A 47 -33.21 12.39 1.77
N LEU A 48 -32.26 11.46 1.69
CA LEU A 48 -31.15 11.58 0.76
C LEU A 48 -31.73 11.50 -0.65
N ASN A 49 -31.39 12.47 -1.50
CA ASN A 49 -31.69 12.36 -2.92
C ASN A 49 -31.10 11.03 -3.38
N ILE A 50 -31.94 10.15 -3.93
CA ILE A 50 -31.48 8.88 -4.49
C ILE A 50 -30.62 9.25 -5.70
N VAL A 51 -29.31 9.40 -5.47
CA VAL A 51 -28.34 9.57 -6.55
C VAL A 51 -28.35 8.26 -7.34
N ALA A 52 -28.53 8.37 -8.65
CA ALA A 52 -28.50 7.21 -9.53
C ALA A 52 -27.15 6.49 -9.35
N ALA A 53 -27.19 5.16 -9.19
CA ALA A 53 -25.99 4.37 -8.95
C ALA A 53 -25.02 4.34 -10.16
N CYS A 54 -25.51 4.65 -11.36
CA CYS A 54 -24.70 4.83 -12.57
C CYS A 54 -25.11 6.15 -13.23
N GLY A 55 -24.25 7.16 -13.09
CA GLY A 55 -24.37 8.39 -13.87
C GLY A 55 -23.77 8.21 -15.28
N PRO A 56 -23.86 9.24 -16.13
CA PRO A 56 -23.29 9.19 -17.47
C PRO A 56 -21.78 8.88 -17.49
N HIS A 57 -21.03 9.32 -16.47
CA HIS A 57 -19.60 9.07 -16.36
C HIS A 57 -19.32 7.59 -16.08
N GLU A 58 -19.95 7.02 -15.05
CA GLU A 58 -19.79 5.62 -14.67
C GLU A 58 -20.20 4.71 -15.82
N CYS A 59 -21.33 5.00 -16.45
CA CYS A 59 -21.82 4.25 -17.58
C CYS A 59 -20.85 4.37 -18.80
N GLY A 60 -20.23 5.54 -19.00
CA GLY A 60 -19.17 5.72 -20.01
C GLY A 60 -17.88 4.94 -19.72
N VAL A 61 -17.49 4.80 -18.45
CA VAL A 61 -16.36 3.95 -18.03
C VAL A 61 -16.71 2.46 -18.19
N ILE A 62 -17.94 2.05 -17.85
CA ILE A 62 -18.40 0.66 -18.02
C ILE A 62 -18.31 0.23 -19.48
N VAL A 63 -18.70 1.09 -20.42
CA VAL A 63 -18.57 0.81 -21.87
C VAL A 63 -17.12 0.60 -22.30
N GLN A 64 -16.14 1.20 -21.61
CA GLN A 64 -14.71 0.99 -21.91
C GLN A 64 -14.19 -0.36 -21.41
N ILE A 65 -14.88 -1.01 -20.46
CA ILE A 65 -14.46 -2.31 -19.90
C ILE A 65 -14.50 -3.40 -20.99
N ASP A 66 -15.51 -3.39 -21.86
CA ASP A 66 -15.66 -4.39 -22.93
C ASP A 66 -14.50 -4.38 -23.94
N THR A 67 -13.80 -3.26 -24.06
CA THR A 67 -12.64 -3.10 -24.96
C THR A 67 -11.32 -2.99 -24.18
N HIS A 68 -11.33 -3.19 -22.87
CA HIS A 68 -10.14 -3.06 -22.05
C HIS A 68 -9.17 -4.21 -22.29
N VAL A 69 -7.93 -3.86 -22.63
CA VAL A 69 -6.79 -4.78 -22.69
C VAL A 69 -5.81 -4.37 -21.59
N ALA A 70 -5.21 -5.35 -20.92
CA ALA A 70 -4.16 -5.10 -19.95
C ALA A 70 -3.05 -4.24 -20.58
N GLN A 71 -2.64 -3.18 -19.87
CA GLN A 71 -1.62 -2.27 -20.38
C GLN A 71 -0.29 -2.99 -20.60
N GLU A 72 0.50 -2.50 -21.55
CA GLU A 72 1.85 -2.99 -21.77
C GLU A 72 2.70 -2.82 -20.50
N GLY A 73 3.42 -3.88 -20.13
CA GLY A 73 4.17 -3.92 -18.87
C GLY A 73 3.36 -4.29 -17.63
N HIS A 74 2.04 -4.50 -17.75
CA HIS A 74 1.25 -5.10 -16.68
C HIS A 74 1.80 -6.50 -16.37
N LYS A 75 2.15 -6.71 -15.10
CA LYS A 75 2.64 -7.99 -14.63
C LYS A 75 1.50 -8.81 -14.06
N LYS A 76 1.41 -10.06 -14.48
CA LYS A 76 0.47 -11.04 -13.95
C LYS A 76 1.17 -11.79 -12.82
N PHE A 77 0.41 -12.13 -11.79
CA PHE A 77 0.88 -13.01 -10.74
C PHE A 77 1.23 -14.38 -11.34
N HIS A 78 2.51 -14.72 -11.32
CA HIS A 78 3.06 -15.92 -11.94
C HIS A 78 4.11 -16.52 -11.02
N THR A 79 3.75 -17.61 -10.33
CA THR A 79 4.60 -18.23 -9.32
C THR A 79 4.27 -19.71 -9.16
N SER A 80 5.21 -20.49 -8.64
CA SER A 80 5.02 -21.92 -8.38
C SER A 80 4.04 -22.16 -7.22
N SER A 81 3.43 -23.35 -7.19
CA SER A 81 2.60 -23.76 -6.06
C SER A 81 3.40 -23.84 -4.76
N THR A 82 4.67 -24.26 -4.83
CA THR A 82 5.56 -24.32 -3.67
C THR A 82 5.86 -22.93 -3.11
N MET A 83 6.13 -21.95 -3.98
CA MET A 83 6.36 -20.56 -3.56
C MET A 83 5.12 -19.96 -2.89
N LYS A 84 3.92 -20.16 -3.46
CA LYS A 84 2.66 -19.73 -2.82
C LYS A 84 2.53 -20.31 -1.42
N LYS A 85 2.79 -21.62 -1.27
CA LYS A 85 2.74 -22.30 0.02
C LYS A 85 3.79 -21.74 1.00
N PHE A 86 5.02 -21.50 0.55
CA PHE A 86 6.07 -20.93 1.38
C PHE A 86 5.68 -19.55 1.92
N MET A 87 5.19 -18.66 1.04
CA MET A 87 4.71 -17.32 1.43
C MET A 87 3.47 -17.38 2.35
N THR A 88 2.59 -18.35 2.13
CA THR A 88 1.42 -18.59 2.98
C THR A 88 1.84 -19.08 4.36
N ASP A 89 2.81 -19.99 4.42
CA ASP A 89 3.35 -20.50 5.67
C ASP A 89 4.05 -19.40 6.48
N LEU A 90 4.78 -18.48 5.83
CA LEU A 90 5.32 -17.29 6.50
C LEU A 90 4.21 -16.42 7.11
N ALA A 91 3.10 -16.21 6.39
CA ALA A 91 2.00 -15.38 6.88
C ALA A 91 1.18 -16.04 8.00
N LEU A 92 1.03 -17.36 7.97
CA LEU A 92 0.13 -18.10 8.86
C LEU A 92 0.82 -18.82 10.03
N LYS A 93 2.15 -18.97 10.00
CA LYS A 93 2.90 -19.71 11.03
C LYS A 93 3.92 -18.77 11.69
N PRO A 94 3.58 -18.12 12.82
CA PRO A 94 4.46 -17.15 13.48
C PRO A 94 5.86 -17.69 13.79
N LYS A 95 5.95 -18.94 14.27
CA LYS A 95 7.25 -19.59 14.53
C LYS A 95 8.12 -19.76 13.29
N PHE A 96 7.50 -20.05 12.13
CA PHE A 96 8.21 -20.19 10.87
C PHE A 96 8.71 -18.83 10.36
N LEU A 97 7.92 -17.78 10.58
CA LEU A 97 8.34 -16.40 10.30
C LEU A 97 9.51 -15.99 11.20
N GLU A 98 9.44 -16.25 12.50
CA GLU A 98 10.53 -15.97 13.45
C GLU A 98 11.84 -16.68 13.05
N GLU A 99 11.77 -17.95 12.66
CA GLU A 99 12.92 -18.71 12.15
C GLU A 99 13.48 -18.09 10.85
N TYR A 100 12.60 -17.65 9.94
CA TYR A 100 12.99 -17.04 8.68
C TYR A 100 13.58 -15.63 8.86
N GLU A 101 13.11 -14.86 9.83
CA GLU A 101 13.68 -13.56 10.19
C GLU A 101 15.07 -13.71 10.82
N LEU A 102 15.29 -14.79 11.57
CA LEU A 102 16.58 -15.08 12.21
C LEU A 102 17.64 -15.58 11.21
N ASP A 103 17.29 -16.57 10.39
CA ASP A 103 18.18 -17.11 9.35
C ASP A 103 17.38 -17.49 8.08
N PRO A 104 17.16 -16.52 7.17
CA PRO A 104 16.42 -16.77 5.95
C PRO A 104 17.15 -17.77 5.04
N VAL A 105 18.48 -17.86 5.13
CA VAL A 105 19.26 -18.78 4.29
C VAL A 105 19.02 -20.22 4.71
N ALA A 106 19.08 -20.52 6.00
CA ALA A 106 18.82 -21.87 6.51
C ALA A 106 17.39 -22.33 6.21
N VAL A 107 16.40 -21.47 6.49
CA VAL A 107 14.98 -21.80 6.28
C VAL A 107 14.70 -22.07 4.80
N VAL A 108 15.18 -21.20 3.90
CA VAL A 108 14.96 -21.35 2.45
C VAL A 108 15.67 -22.58 1.90
N GLU A 109 16.87 -22.91 2.39
CA GLU A 109 17.55 -24.11 1.93
C GLU A 109 16.86 -25.40 2.36
N SER A 110 16.25 -25.40 3.56
CA SER A 110 15.47 -26.53 4.06
C SER A 110 14.14 -26.74 3.31
N ALA A 111 13.63 -25.70 2.64
CA ALA A 111 12.36 -25.74 1.95
C ALA A 111 12.42 -26.64 0.70
N LYS A 112 11.55 -27.66 0.69
CA LYS A 112 11.48 -28.65 -0.39
C LYS A 112 10.63 -28.14 -1.55
N GLY A 113 11.13 -28.34 -2.77
CA GLY A 113 10.38 -28.08 -4.00
C GLY A 113 10.38 -26.62 -4.48
N LEU A 114 11.15 -25.73 -3.83
CA LEU A 114 11.47 -24.42 -4.39
C LEU A 114 12.55 -24.59 -5.46
N SER A 115 12.41 -23.86 -6.55
CA SER A 115 13.44 -23.75 -7.58
C SER A 115 14.66 -22.99 -7.06
N ASP A 116 15.82 -23.18 -7.69
CA ASP A 116 17.05 -22.47 -7.31
C ASP A 116 16.91 -20.95 -7.38
N LEU A 117 16.07 -20.47 -8.29
CA LEU A 117 15.80 -19.06 -8.48
C LEU A 117 14.93 -18.49 -7.36
N GLU A 118 13.89 -19.22 -6.96
CA GLU A 118 13.05 -18.88 -5.82
C GLU A 118 13.86 -18.89 -4.53
N LYS A 119 14.69 -19.93 -4.33
CA LYS A 119 15.63 -19.99 -3.21
C LYS A 119 16.58 -18.80 -3.20
N PHE A 120 17.12 -18.43 -4.36
CA PHE A 120 18.01 -17.29 -4.47
C PHE A 120 17.33 -15.98 -4.03
N GLY A 121 16.13 -15.68 -4.52
CA GLY A 121 15.43 -14.44 -4.17
C GLY A 121 14.91 -14.39 -2.74
N LEU A 122 14.43 -15.52 -2.18
CA LEU A 122 13.94 -15.55 -0.80
C LEU A 122 15.04 -15.32 0.24
N LYS A 123 16.28 -15.73 -0.04
CA LYS A 123 17.43 -15.47 0.85
C LYS A 123 17.67 -13.99 1.15
N PHE A 124 17.16 -13.08 0.32
CA PHE A 124 17.29 -11.64 0.55
C PHE A 124 16.34 -11.11 1.63
N ALA A 125 15.30 -11.87 2.01
CA ALA A 125 14.28 -11.46 2.98
C ALA A 125 13.70 -10.05 2.71
N ARG A 126 13.41 -9.74 1.44
CA ARG A 126 12.92 -8.43 1.00
C ARG A 126 11.76 -8.59 0.03
N GLY A 127 10.82 -7.63 0.07
CA GLY A 127 9.67 -7.59 -0.83
C GLY A 127 10.07 -7.55 -2.31
N GLY A 128 11.01 -6.67 -2.70
CA GLY A 128 11.40 -6.49 -4.11
C GLY A 128 11.81 -7.77 -4.87
N PRO A 129 12.77 -8.56 -4.36
CA PRO A 129 13.13 -9.86 -4.92
C PRO A 129 11.95 -10.85 -4.98
N THR A 130 11.10 -10.87 -3.95
CA THR A 130 9.91 -11.72 -3.89
C THR A 130 8.88 -11.31 -4.95
N ASP A 131 8.60 -10.01 -5.09
CA ASP A 131 7.69 -9.48 -6.09
C ASP A 131 8.19 -9.80 -7.51
N ALA A 132 9.50 -9.65 -7.74
CA ALA A 132 10.11 -10.03 -9.02
C ALA A 132 9.95 -11.53 -9.32
N LEU A 133 10.03 -12.40 -8.32
CA LEU A 133 9.84 -13.85 -8.47
C LEU A 133 8.38 -14.26 -8.65
N MET A 134 7.43 -13.46 -8.15
CA MET A 134 6.02 -13.81 -8.12
C MET A 134 5.21 -13.15 -9.24
N GLU A 135 5.84 -12.31 -10.04
CA GLU A 135 5.19 -11.54 -11.10
C GLU A 135 5.95 -11.67 -12.42
N ALA A 136 5.21 -11.86 -13.52
CA ALA A 136 5.78 -11.89 -14.86
C ALA A 136 4.88 -11.14 -15.85
N THR A 137 5.49 -10.47 -16.82
CA THR A 137 4.76 -9.90 -17.95
C THR A 137 4.23 -11.01 -18.85
N GLU A 138 3.17 -10.73 -19.61
CA GLU A 138 2.60 -11.69 -20.56
C GLU A 138 3.63 -12.17 -21.60
N SER A 139 4.50 -11.28 -22.07
CA SER A 139 5.61 -11.63 -22.97
C SER A 139 6.61 -12.59 -22.32
N ASN A 140 6.94 -12.41 -21.04
CA ASN A 140 7.84 -13.30 -20.31
C ASN A 140 7.21 -14.69 -20.10
N ILE A 141 5.91 -14.73 -19.80
CA ILE A 141 5.16 -15.99 -19.66
C ILE A 141 5.10 -16.73 -21.01
N ALA A 142 4.72 -16.03 -22.09
CA ALA A 142 4.58 -16.62 -23.42
C ALA A 142 5.92 -17.14 -23.98
N SER A 143 7.03 -16.45 -23.68
CA SER A 143 8.38 -16.88 -24.09
C SER A 143 8.99 -17.94 -23.18
N GLY A 144 8.39 -18.25 -22.03
CA GLY A 144 8.99 -19.11 -21.01
C GLY A 144 10.29 -18.56 -20.44
N ARG A 145 10.50 -17.24 -20.54
CA ARG A 145 11.72 -16.57 -20.09
C ARG A 145 11.88 -16.73 -18.57
N GLN A 146 13.00 -17.31 -18.15
CA GLN A 146 13.38 -17.31 -16.74
C GLN A 146 14.00 -15.96 -16.36
N LEU A 147 13.72 -15.50 -15.14
CA LEU A 147 14.33 -14.28 -14.59
C LEU A 147 15.83 -14.50 -14.39
N ALA A 148 16.61 -13.48 -14.70
CA ALA A 148 18.04 -13.50 -14.40
C ALA A 148 18.29 -13.12 -12.92
N LYS A 149 19.36 -13.64 -12.33
CA LYS A 149 19.72 -13.35 -10.93
C LYS A 149 19.89 -11.86 -10.68
N ASP A 150 20.44 -11.11 -11.63
CA ASP A 150 20.65 -9.68 -11.49
C ASP A 150 19.31 -8.92 -11.49
N GLU A 151 18.31 -9.36 -12.25
CA GLU A 151 16.96 -8.78 -12.25
C GLU A 151 16.28 -8.94 -10.89
N ILE A 152 16.47 -10.08 -10.23
CA ILE A 152 15.94 -10.35 -8.89
C ILE A 152 16.62 -9.45 -7.86
N THR A 153 17.94 -9.28 -7.94
CA THR A 153 18.67 -8.37 -7.02
C THR A 153 18.33 -6.90 -7.24
N LYS A 154 17.98 -6.52 -8.48
CA LYS A 154 17.57 -5.16 -8.87
C LYS A 154 16.07 -4.93 -8.73
N GLY A 155 15.30 -5.96 -8.38
CA GLY A 155 13.85 -5.88 -8.19
C GLY A 155 13.54 -4.67 -7.34
N ARG A 156 12.87 -3.68 -7.93
CA ARG A 156 12.47 -2.44 -7.26
C ARG A 156 11.48 -2.78 -6.14
N GLY A 157 11.98 -3.24 -5.00
CA GLY A 157 11.39 -2.86 -3.73
C GLY A 157 11.55 -1.35 -3.56
N PRO A 158 11.01 -0.73 -2.49
CA PRO A 158 11.22 0.68 -2.20
C PRO A 158 12.72 0.95 -1.88
N LEU A 159 13.55 0.97 -2.93
CA LEU A 159 15.01 1.03 -2.91
C LEU A 159 15.54 2.47 -2.95
N GLY A 160 14.65 3.46 -3.02
CA GLY A 160 15.01 4.87 -2.85
C GLY A 160 15.47 5.21 -1.42
N LEU A 161 15.15 4.36 -0.44
CA LEU A 161 15.45 4.62 0.98
C LEU A 161 16.80 4.02 1.44
N GLN A 162 17.15 2.82 1.00
CA GLN A 162 18.29 2.12 1.60
C GLN A 162 19.67 2.60 1.14
N ILE A 163 19.82 3.13 -0.08
CA ILE A 163 21.10 3.71 -0.52
C ILE A 163 21.38 4.99 0.27
N ALA A 164 20.35 5.79 0.55
CA ALA A 164 20.48 6.97 1.39
C ALA A 164 20.86 6.56 2.83
N ASP A 165 20.21 5.55 3.42
CA ASP A 165 20.50 5.11 4.78
C ASP A 165 21.91 4.52 4.95
N ILE A 166 22.40 3.74 3.98
CA ILE A 166 23.76 3.17 4.01
C ILE A 166 24.81 4.28 3.84
N ILE A 167 24.58 5.25 2.95
CA ILE A 167 25.48 6.41 2.78
C ILE A 167 25.47 7.28 4.04
N ILE A 168 24.30 7.53 4.64
CA ILE A 168 24.16 8.29 5.89
C ILE A 168 24.90 7.58 7.03
N MET A 169 24.73 6.26 7.21
CA MET A 169 25.45 5.47 8.21
C MET A 169 26.97 5.47 8.00
N LEU A 170 27.44 5.37 6.74
CA LEU A 170 28.88 5.47 6.42
C LEU A 170 29.42 6.87 6.74
N LEU A 171 28.69 7.93 6.42
CA LEU A 171 29.10 9.32 6.69
C LEU A 171 29.11 9.65 8.19
N ILE A 172 28.20 9.07 8.98
CA ILE A 172 28.18 9.17 10.45
C ILE A 172 29.41 8.46 11.04
N ASN A 173 29.69 7.23 10.59
CA ASN A 173 30.83 6.46 11.09
C ASN A 173 32.18 7.09 10.74
N MET A 174 32.27 7.80 9.61
CA MET A 174 33.49 8.54 9.23
C MET A 174 33.64 9.89 9.98
N HIS A 175 32.76 10.24 10.92
CA HIS A 175 32.80 11.51 11.69
C HIS A 175 32.82 12.77 10.81
N ILE A 176 32.30 12.70 9.59
CA ILE A 176 32.31 13.82 8.63
C ILE A 176 31.16 14.80 8.94
N ILE A 177 30.12 14.36 9.65
CA ILE A 177 28.92 15.17 9.93
C ILE A 177 28.89 15.52 11.43
N PRO A 178 29.12 16.79 11.82
CA PRO A 178 28.92 17.22 13.20
C PRO A 178 27.44 17.07 13.59
N GLY A 179 27.18 16.65 14.84
CA GLY A 179 25.85 16.19 15.28
C GLY A 179 24.66 17.12 15.02
N ALA A 180 24.88 18.41 14.79
CA ALA A 180 23.84 19.37 14.42
C ALA A 180 23.30 19.18 12.98
N ALA A 181 24.12 18.69 12.04
CA ALA A 181 23.70 18.47 10.65
C ALA A 181 22.94 17.13 10.44
N LEU A 182 23.02 16.21 11.41
CA LEU A 182 22.31 14.93 11.38
C LEU A 182 20.78 15.11 11.50
N TYR A 183 20.33 16.07 12.31
CA TYR A 183 18.90 16.37 12.49
C TYR A 183 18.23 16.94 11.22
N ILE A 184 18.98 17.69 10.41
CA ILE A 184 18.47 18.27 9.16
C ILE A 184 18.30 17.17 8.10
N LEU A 185 19.26 16.25 7.97
CA LEU A 185 19.19 15.15 7.01
C LEU A 185 18.09 14.13 7.34
N LEU A 186 17.87 13.83 8.63
CA LEU A 186 16.76 12.98 9.07
C LEU A 186 15.39 13.62 8.78
N GLY A 187 15.27 14.95 8.93
CA GLY A 187 14.07 15.71 8.57
C GLY A 187 13.76 15.69 7.06
N PHE A 188 14.78 15.82 6.21
CA PHE A 188 14.61 15.73 4.75
C PHE A 188 14.21 14.33 4.28
N SER A 189 14.72 13.27 4.92
CA SER A 189 14.33 11.89 4.62
C SER A 189 12.83 11.66 4.92
N TYR A 190 12.34 12.14 6.05
CA TYR A 190 10.92 12.01 6.43
C TYR A 190 9.96 12.81 5.52
N CYS A 191 10.34 14.01 5.07
CA CYS A 191 9.51 14.80 4.14
C CYS A 191 9.43 14.20 2.73
N ASN A 192 10.48 13.52 2.26
CA ASN A 192 10.50 12.93 0.92
C ASN A 192 9.60 11.69 0.81
N ILE A 193 9.45 10.90 1.89
CA ILE A 193 8.59 9.71 1.95
C ILE A 193 7.11 10.08 1.70
N ASN A 194 6.63 11.19 2.28
CA ASN A 194 5.23 11.62 2.11
C ASN A 194 4.96 12.27 0.75
N SER A 195 5.96 12.92 0.14
CA SER A 195 5.77 13.63 -1.14
C SER A 195 5.79 12.71 -2.37
N ILE A 196 6.46 11.55 -2.30
CA ILE A 196 6.51 10.58 -3.42
C ILE A 196 5.18 9.81 -3.56
N HIS A 197 4.48 9.56 -2.45
CA HIS A 197 3.16 8.94 -2.47
C HIS A 197 2.11 9.82 -3.18
N ASP A 198 2.20 11.15 -3.01
CA ASP A 198 1.30 12.11 -3.69
C ASP A 198 1.75 12.43 -5.14
N GLY A 199 3.05 12.39 -5.43
CA GLY A 199 3.61 12.71 -6.75
C GLY A 199 3.35 11.67 -7.85
N GLN A 200 3.07 10.40 -7.49
CA GLN A 200 2.63 9.39 -8.47
C GLN A 200 1.15 9.57 -8.86
N GLN A 201 0.31 10.14 -8.00
CA GLN A 201 -1.10 10.37 -8.30
C GLN A 201 -1.34 11.54 -9.28
N LEU A 202 -0.38 12.47 -9.37
CA LEU A 202 -0.50 13.68 -10.20
C LEU A 202 0.11 13.54 -11.60
N ARG A 203 0.92 12.50 -11.87
CA ARG A 203 1.52 12.29 -13.21
C ARG A 203 0.56 11.66 -14.22
N ASP A 204 -0.51 10.99 -13.79
CA ASP A 204 -1.56 10.45 -14.67
C ASP A 204 -2.64 11.47 -15.05
N LYS A 205 -2.61 12.67 -14.47
CA LYS A 205 -3.54 13.75 -14.82
C LYS A 205 -2.73 14.89 -15.41
N GLY A 206 -2.48 14.84 -16.73
CA GLY A 206 -1.70 15.83 -17.49
C GLY A 206 -2.07 17.29 -17.23
N LYS A 207 -1.55 17.86 -16.14
CA LYS A 207 -1.68 19.25 -15.75
C LYS A 207 -0.29 19.76 -15.37
N GLY A 208 0.09 20.86 -16.01
CA GLY A 208 1.43 21.41 -15.99
C GLY A 208 1.98 21.70 -14.60
N LEU A 209 3.29 21.50 -14.47
CA LEU A 209 4.10 21.80 -13.28
C LEU A 209 3.90 23.26 -12.85
N GLN A 210 3.25 23.46 -11.69
CA GLN A 210 3.41 24.67 -10.90
C GLN A 210 4.52 24.41 -9.87
N MET A 211 5.57 25.21 -9.99
CA MET A 211 6.80 25.17 -9.19
C MET A 211 6.47 25.62 -7.76
N TRP A 212 6.56 24.71 -6.78
CA TRP A 212 6.37 25.05 -5.37
C TRP A 212 7.60 25.80 -4.85
N GLN A 213 7.39 27.08 -4.54
CA GLN A 213 8.36 27.95 -3.88
C GLN A 213 8.28 27.68 -2.36
N PHE A 214 9.28 26.99 -1.80
CA PHE A 214 9.38 26.76 -0.37
C PHE A 214 9.92 28.03 0.33
N CYS A 215 9.08 28.68 1.14
CA CYS A 215 9.52 29.66 2.13
C CYS A 215 9.92 28.94 3.43
N PRO A 216 11.14 29.10 3.96
CA PRO A 216 11.44 28.71 5.33
C PRO A 216 10.81 29.72 6.28
N ALA A 217 9.88 29.24 7.11
CA ALA A 217 9.35 30.01 8.24
C ALA A 217 10.48 30.30 9.23
N GLY A 218 10.58 31.57 9.63
CA GLY A 218 11.64 32.09 10.48
C GLY A 218 11.64 31.50 11.88
N VAL A 219 12.85 31.36 12.41
CA VAL A 219 13.14 31.21 13.84
C VAL A 219 13.18 32.62 14.43
N LEU A 220 12.29 32.88 15.38
CA LEU A 220 12.48 33.83 16.49
C LEU A 220 11.58 33.40 17.65
#